data_AF-A0A5B7YFR0-F1
#
_entry.id   AF-A0A5B7YFR0-F1
#
_cell.length_a   1.000
_cell.length_b   1.000
_cell.length_c   1.000
_cell.angle_alpha   90.00
_cell.angle_beta   90.00
_cell.angle_gamma   90.00
#
_symmetry.space_group_name_H-M   'P 1'
#
loop_
_entity.id
_entity.type
_entity.pdbx_description
1 polymer ?
#
loop_
_entity_poly.entity_id
_entity_poly.type
_entity_poly.pdbx_seq_one_letter_code
_entity_poly.pdbx_strand_id
1 'polypeptide(L)' 'MTTKSIPELLRRSLESHMAESDLREDEEMRELLSKLNNLSSKVAAAKAQVLARRTQVKK' A
#
# COMPACT_ATOMS: atom_id res chain seq x y z
N MET A 1 -3.18 13.72 -9.90
CA MET A 1 -3.91 12.98 -8.85
C MET A 1 -3.43 11.54 -8.85
N THR A 2 -2.36 11.22 -8.12
CA THR A 2 -1.94 9.83 -7.90
C THR A 2 -2.99 9.18 -7.01
N THR A 3 -3.93 8.45 -7.61
CA THR A 3 -4.85 7.63 -6.84
C THR A 3 -4.02 6.64 -6.03
N LYS A 4 -4.04 6.82 -4.69
CA LYS A 4 -3.39 5.90 -3.75
C LYS A 4 -3.85 4.48 -4.07
N SER A 5 -2.93 3.53 -4.00
CA SER A 5 -3.28 2.13 -4.22
C SER A 5 -4.24 1.67 -3.12
N ILE A 6 -5.07 0.66 -3.39
CA ILE A 6 -5.95 0.06 -2.37
C ILE A 6 -5.15 -0.37 -1.12
N PRO A 7 -3.97 -1.02 -1.24
CA PRO A 7 -3.12 -1.31 -0.10
C PRO A 7 -2.71 -0.07 0.70
N GLU A 8 -2.42 1.05 0.05
CA GLU A 8 -2.06 2.30 0.72
C GLU A 8 -3.22 2.91 1.51
N LEU A 9 -4.45 2.77 0.99
CA LEU A 9 -5.67 3.17 1.70
C LEU A 9 -5.91 2.29 2.92
N LEU A 10 -5.80 0.97 2.76
CA LEU A 10 -5.95 0.01 3.85
C LEU A 10 -4.91 0.23 4.95
N ARG A 11 -3.64 0.48 4.58
CA ARG A 11 -2.56 0.80 5.51
C ARG A 11 -2.93 1.99 6.40
N ARG A 12 -3.42 3.08 5.80
CA ARG A 12 -3.83 4.30 6.52
C ARG A 12 -5.03 4.06 7.43
N SER A 13 -6.05 3.35 6.96
CA SER A 13 -7.20 3.00 7.80
C SER A 13 -6.79 2.16 9.00
N LEU A 14 -5.84 1.23 8.82
CA LEU A 14 -5.31 0.41 9.89
C LEU A 14 -4.49 1.23 10.89
N GLU A 15 -3.61 2.13 10.43
CA GLU A 15 -2.86 3.05 11.27
C GLU A 15 -3.78 3.93 12.13
N SER A 16 -4.85 4.48 11.55
CA SER A 16 -5.87 5.24 12.29
C SER A 16 -6.55 4.38 13.35
N HIS A 17 -7.00 3.19 12.99
CA HIS A 17 -7.68 2.30 13.94
C HIS A 17 -6.77 1.88 15.10
N MET A 18 -5.49 1.59 14.84
CA MET A 18 -4.52 1.27 15.89
C MET A 18 -4.27 2.45 16.83
N ALA A 19 -4.27 3.68 16.30
CA ALA A 19 -4.07 4.87 17.10
C ALA A 19 -5.26 5.17 18.02
N GLU A 20 -6.47 4.83 17.58
CA GLU A 20 -7.72 4.97 18.33
C GLU A 20 -7.91 3.87 19.38
N SER A 21 -7.46 2.64 19.08
CA SER A 21 -7.64 1.47 19.94
C SER A 21 -6.47 1.21 20.92
N ASP A 22 -5.49 2.12 20.99
CA ASP A 22 -4.25 1.97 21.78
C ASP A 22 -3.41 0.71 21.47
N LEU A 23 -3.53 0.18 20.24
CA LEU A 23 -2.85 -1.05 19.79
C LEU A 23 -1.48 -0.77 19.15
N ARG A 24 -0.83 0.35 19.46
CA ARG A 24 0.40 0.80 18.76
C ARG A 24 1.59 -0.11 18.99
N GLU A 25 1.60 -0.80 20.12
CA GLU A 25 2.68 -1.72 20.52
C GLU A 25 2.35 -3.18 20.21
N ASP A 26 1.18 -3.45 19.64
CA ASP A 26 0.80 -4.80 19.23
C ASP A 26 1.70 -5.31 18.09
N GLU A 27 2.38 -6.41 18.35
CA GLU A 27 3.36 -6.99 17.43
C GLU A 27 2.72 -7.55 16.16
N GLU A 28 1.55 -8.19 16.27
CA GLU A 28 0.81 -8.72 15.12
C GLU A 28 0.37 -7.57 14.20
N MET A 29 -0.07 -6.45 14.78
CA MET A 29 -0.46 -5.27 14.03
C MET A 29 0.73 -4.59 13.33
N ARG A 30 1.90 -4.54 13.97
CA ARG A 30 3.14 -4.07 13.34
C ARG A 30 3.56 -4.96 12.17
N GLU A 31 3.46 -6.28 12.33
CA GLU A 31 3.76 -7.23 11.26
C GLU A 31 2.79 -7.08 10.09
N LEU A 32 1.49 -6.90 10.38
CA LEU A 32 0.45 -6.67 9.37
C LEU A 32 0.69 -5.37 8.58
N LEU A 33 1.05 -4.27 9.25
CA LEU A 33 1.43 -3.02 8.58
C LEU A 33 2.66 -3.18 7.68
N SER A 34 3.66 -3.95 8.11
CA SER A 34 4.84 -4.26 7.31
C SER A 34 4.48 -5.05 6.03
N LYS A 35 3.63 -6.06 6.16
CA LYS A 35 3.10 -6.84 5.03
C LYS A 35 2.31 -5.95 4.05
N LEU A 36 1.46 -5.05 4.57
CA LEU A 36 0.71 -4.07 3.78
C LEU A 36 1.63 -3.11 3.02
N ASN A 37 2.71 -2.64 3.64
CA ASN A 37 3.69 -1.77 3.00
C ASN A 37 4.43 -2.48 1.85
N ASN A 38 4.82 -3.74 2.06
CA ASN A 38 5.43 -4.58 1.02
C ASN A 38 4.47 -4.78 -0.16
N LEU A 39 3.19 -5.06 0.11
CA LEU A 39 2.18 -5.21 -0.91
C LEU A 39 1.93 -3.90 -1.69
N SER A 40 1.86 -2.75 -1.01
CA SER A 40 1.71 -1.44 -1.66
C SER A 40 2.86 -1.18 -2.64
N SER A 41 4.11 -1.48 -2.23
CA SER A 41 5.30 -1.33 -3.06
C SER A 41 5.26 -2.23 -4.30
N LYS A 42 4.85 -3.49 -4.16
CA LYS A 42 4.68 -4.42 -5.29
C LYS A 42 3.61 -3.96 -6.27
N VAL A 43 2.48 -3.47 -5.77
CA VAL A 43 1.39 -2.94 -6.61
C VAL A 43 1.85 -1.68 -7.36
N ALA A 44 2.60 -0.80 -6.70
CA ALA A 44 3.17 0.37 -7.35
C ALA A 44 4.12 -0.01 -8.50
N ALA A 45 5.01 -0.98 -8.26
CA ALA A 45 5.93 -1.50 -9.29
C ALA A 45 5.16 -2.14 -10.46
N ALA A 46 4.17 -2.98 -10.20
CA ALA A 46 3.34 -3.60 -11.23
C ALA A 46 2.58 -2.56 -12.06
N LYS A 47 2.01 -1.53 -11.40
CA LYS A 47 1.32 -0.42 -12.08
C LYS A 47 2.28 0.36 -12.97
N ALA A 48 3.49 0.64 -12.50
CA ALA A 48 4.52 1.30 -13.29
C ALA A 48 4.91 0.47 -14.53
N GLN A 49 5.09 -0.85 -14.38
CA GLN A 49 5.35 -1.74 -15.51
C GLN A 49 4.22 -1.74 -16.54
N VAL A 50 2.96 -1.80 -16.11
CA VAL A 50 1.80 -1.74 -17.02
C VAL A 50 1.75 -0.41 -17.77
N LEU A 51 2.02 0.71 -17.09
CA LEU A 51 2.08 2.03 -17.71
C LEU A 51 3.21 2.12 -18.75
N ALA A 52 4.40 1.62 -18.41
CA ALA A 52 5.55 1.60 -19.32
C ALA A 52 5.26 0.78 -20.59
N ARG A 53 4.66 -0.41 -20.45
CA ARG A 53 4.24 -1.23 -21.59
C ARG A 53 3.21 -0.51 -22.46
N ARG A 54 2.21 0.14 -21.86
CA ARG A 54 1.20 0.93 -22.60
C ARG A 54 1.81 2.11 -23.36
N THR A 55 2.86 2.74 -22.83
CA THR A 55 3.55 3.82 -23.55
C THR A 55 4.44 3.32 -24.68
N GLN A 56 4.99 2.11 -24.58
CA GLN A 56 5.77 1.48 -25.65
C GLN A 56 4.90 1.01 -26.82
N VAL A 57 3.72 0.44 -26.55
CA VAL A 57 2.77 -0.03 -27.58
C VAL A 57 2.12 1.13 -28.36
N LYS A 58 2.13 2.35 -27.81
CA LYS A 58 1.58 3.55 -28.46
C LYS A 58 2.59 4.33 -29.32
N LYS A 59 3.85 3.89 -29.38
CA LYS A 59 4.89 4.43 -30.28
C LYS A 59 5.05 3.51 -31.48
#